data_AF-A0A8J3E109-F1
#
_entry.id   AF-A0A8J3E109-F1
#
_cell.length_a   1.000
_cell.length_b   1.000
_cell.length_c   1.000
_cell.angle_alpha   90.00
_cell.angle_beta   90.00
_cell.angle_gamma   90.00
#
_symmetry.space_group_name_H-M   'P 1'
#
loop_
_entity.id
_entity.type
_entity.pdbx_description
1 polymer ?
#
loop_
_entity_poly.entity_id
_entity_poly.type
_entity_poly.pdbx_seq_one_letter_code
_entity_poly.pdbx_strand_id
1 'polypeptide(L)'
;MKGKKGYPYYQITQKGITELRKRGYNALGNEDILRIHEKAIPYYVEVSRIALSTTPYRWIFKDSRAIKKEMHLNRGDQIHGSLTSPEGKEYGFYVLESATTEINMRKTIREIAYLSNRVNRSKTLRHFIIFAKGQESMTHFIEKANEEQFDHRGEIIRERLRPSGTVGVLPLNYGIAYLQSKLSDKNYFESVFKVAGSPIPWVAPSDEMHFEFKARYKDEEVYVVNLLDGDISKINAIQFYLSDSNRRTRFGEKSRKLVLITDERMEDFHMKVIGKRPKIEWFPFSCSKVDKSKREMPDLNMEPALV
;
A
#
# COMPACT_ATOMS: atom_id res chain seq x y z
N MET A 1 1.21 -14.52 -29.80
CA MET A 1 -0.09 -13.81 -29.76
C MET A 1 -0.20 -12.92 -30.98
N LYS A 2 -1.07 -13.26 -31.95
CA LYS A 2 -1.33 -12.45 -33.15
C LYS A 2 -2.18 -11.23 -32.76
N GLY A 3 -1.75 -10.06 -33.23
CA GLY A 3 -2.20 -8.74 -32.79
C GLY A 3 -3.69 -8.45 -33.01
N LYS A 4 -4.32 -7.86 -31.99
CA LYS A 4 -5.56 -7.11 -32.16
C LYS A 4 -5.24 -5.86 -32.98
N LYS A 5 -5.89 -5.68 -34.13
CA LYS A 5 -5.88 -4.41 -34.88
C LYS A 5 -6.42 -3.32 -33.95
N GLY A 6 -5.57 -2.35 -33.60
CA GLY A 6 -5.99 -1.17 -32.84
C GLY A 6 -7.05 -0.39 -33.61
N TYR A 7 -8.03 0.15 -32.89
CA TYR A 7 -8.99 1.08 -33.49
C TYR A 7 -8.26 2.36 -33.93
N PRO A 8 -8.53 2.88 -35.13
CA PRO A 8 -7.99 4.17 -35.53
C PRO A 8 -8.62 5.25 -34.65
N TYR A 9 -7.79 5.99 -33.92
CA TYR A 9 -8.20 7.23 -33.26
C TYR A 9 -7.65 8.41 -34.04
N TYR A 10 -8.46 9.45 -34.21
CA TYR A 10 -8.03 10.69 -34.85
C TYR A 10 -7.46 11.61 -33.77
N GLN A 11 -6.19 11.98 -33.90
CA GLN A 11 -5.54 12.99 -33.08
C GLN A 11 -5.46 14.31 -33.85
N ILE A 12 -5.84 15.41 -33.22
CA ILE A 12 -5.50 16.75 -33.70
C ILE A 12 -4.00 16.92 -33.51
N THR A 13 -3.31 17.37 -34.54
CA THR A 13 -1.85 17.62 -34.51
C THR A 13 -1.56 19.03 -34.01
N GLN A 14 -0.33 19.28 -33.57
CA GLN A 14 0.07 20.60 -33.04
C GLN A 14 -0.12 21.70 -34.09
N LYS A 15 0.05 21.36 -35.37
CA LYS A 15 -0.32 22.22 -36.50
C LYS A 15 -1.83 22.53 -36.49
N GLY A 16 -2.67 21.53 -36.29
CA GLY A 16 -4.12 21.65 -36.10
C GLY A 16 -4.51 22.49 -34.89
N ILE A 17 -3.93 22.29 -33.69
CA ILE A 17 -4.21 23.15 -32.53
C ILE A 17 -3.76 24.59 -32.77
N THR A 18 -2.59 24.78 -33.39
CA THR A 18 -2.09 26.11 -33.73
C THR A 18 -3.02 26.81 -34.72
N GLU A 19 -3.50 26.08 -35.72
CA GLU A 19 -4.46 26.59 -36.71
C GLU A 19 -5.82 26.92 -36.07
N LEU A 20 -6.31 26.10 -35.13
CA LEU A 20 -7.51 26.37 -34.35
C LEU A 20 -7.37 27.67 -33.54
N ARG A 21 -6.23 27.88 -32.87
CA ARG A 21 -5.94 29.14 -32.15
C ARG A 21 -5.90 30.34 -33.08
N LYS A 22 -5.24 30.22 -34.25
CA LYS A 22 -5.21 31.27 -35.28
C LYS A 22 -6.60 31.68 -35.76
N ARG A 23 -7.55 30.73 -35.75
CA ARG A 23 -8.95 30.96 -36.15
C ARG A 23 -9.85 31.41 -34.99
N GLY A 24 -9.27 31.78 -33.85
CA GLY A 24 -10.02 32.29 -32.69
C GLY A 24 -10.71 31.20 -31.85
N TYR A 25 -10.49 29.92 -32.15
CA TYR A 25 -10.99 28.85 -31.29
C TYR A 25 -10.13 28.73 -30.04
N ASN A 26 -10.79 28.62 -28.89
CA ASN A 26 -10.12 28.47 -27.61
C ASN A 26 -9.65 27.01 -27.42
N ALA A 27 -8.61 26.62 -28.16
CA ALA A 27 -7.99 25.31 -28.05
C ALA A 27 -7.13 25.23 -26.78
N LEU A 28 -7.78 24.80 -25.69
CA LEU A 28 -7.15 24.55 -24.39
C LEU A 28 -6.19 23.34 -24.50
N GLY A 29 -4.89 23.60 -24.46
CA GLY A 29 -3.85 22.57 -24.31
C GLY A 29 -2.64 22.75 -25.22
N ASN A 30 -1.44 22.68 -24.65
CA ASN A 30 -0.25 22.26 -25.41
C ASN A 30 -0.34 20.74 -25.58
N GLU A 31 -0.20 20.19 -26.79
CA GLU A 31 -0.21 18.71 -26.99
C GLU A 31 0.88 18.00 -26.18
N ASP A 32 2.00 18.67 -25.90
CA ASP A 32 3.05 18.17 -25.03
C ASP A 32 2.56 17.88 -23.60
N ILE A 33 1.43 18.45 -23.19
CA ILE A 33 0.78 18.16 -21.90
C ILE A 33 -0.03 16.86 -21.96
N LEU A 34 -0.54 16.49 -23.13
CA LEU A 34 -1.35 15.29 -23.35
C LEU A 34 -0.53 14.07 -23.77
N ARG A 35 0.66 14.27 -24.36
CA ARG A 35 1.53 13.18 -24.76
C ARG A 35 2.14 12.49 -23.54
N ILE A 36 1.80 11.21 -23.37
CA ILE A 36 2.44 10.35 -22.38
C ILE A 36 3.85 10.04 -22.87
N HIS A 37 4.85 10.33 -22.04
CA HIS A 37 6.23 9.96 -22.33
C HIS A 37 6.35 8.43 -22.42
N GLU A 38 7.05 7.87 -23.39
CA GLU A 38 7.12 6.41 -23.61
C GLU A 38 7.58 5.65 -22.36
N LYS A 39 8.61 6.16 -21.68
CA LYS A 39 9.09 5.61 -20.38
C LYS A 39 8.04 5.62 -19.26
N ALA A 40 6.98 6.42 -19.37
CA ALA A 40 5.89 6.49 -18.39
C ALA A 40 4.74 5.53 -18.74
N ILE A 41 4.65 5.03 -19.98
CA ILE A 41 3.56 4.13 -20.42
C ILE A 41 3.38 2.92 -19.50
N PRO A 42 4.45 2.19 -19.08
CA PRO A 42 4.29 1.04 -18.20
C PRO A 42 3.56 1.39 -16.90
N TYR A 43 3.89 2.53 -16.29
CA TYR A 43 3.24 2.99 -15.06
C TYR A 43 1.76 3.31 -15.28
N TYR A 44 1.41 3.99 -16.38
CA TYR A 44 0.00 4.28 -16.69
C TYR A 44 -0.81 3.00 -16.92
N VAL A 45 -0.23 1.99 -17.57
CA VAL A 45 -0.88 0.70 -17.77
C VAL A 45 -1.17 0.02 -16.43
N GLU A 46 -0.22 0.00 -15.50
CA GLU A 46 -0.46 -0.63 -14.19
C GLU A 46 -1.41 0.16 -13.30
N VAL A 47 -1.32 1.49 -13.32
CA VAL A 47 -2.27 2.36 -12.62
C VAL A 47 -3.69 2.11 -13.11
N SER A 48 -3.87 2.05 -14.44
CA SER A 48 -5.17 1.75 -15.05
C SER A 48 -5.64 0.34 -14.69
N ARG A 49 -4.72 -0.64 -14.68
CA ARG A 49 -5.02 -2.01 -14.27
C ARG A 49 -5.47 -2.08 -12.82
N ILE A 50 -4.80 -1.39 -11.89
CA ILE A 50 -5.18 -1.32 -10.48
C ILE A 50 -6.59 -0.72 -10.38
N ALA A 51 -6.82 0.44 -10.99
CA ALA A 51 -8.11 1.12 -10.97
C ALA A 51 -9.25 0.24 -11.50
N LEU A 52 -9.09 -0.34 -12.69
CA LEU A 52 -10.09 -1.21 -13.31
C LEU A 52 -10.34 -2.49 -12.49
N SER A 53 -9.31 -3.00 -11.80
CA SER A 53 -9.41 -4.23 -11.01
C SER A 53 -10.04 -4.02 -9.65
N THR A 54 -9.96 -2.83 -9.06
CA THR A 54 -10.45 -2.55 -7.69
C THR A 54 -11.79 -1.81 -7.66
N THR A 55 -12.11 -1.02 -8.69
CA THR A 55 -13.37 -0.26 -8.79
C THR A 55 -14.62 -1.14 -8.65
N PRO A 56 -14.72 -2.34 -9.27
CA PRO A 56 -15.87 -3.24 -9.08
C PRO A 56 -16.08 -3.69 -7.63
N TYR A 57 -15.08 -3.52 -6.77
CA TYR A 57 -15.11 -3.90 -5.36
C TYR A 57 -15.20 -2.66 -4.44
N ARG A 58 -15.85 -1.60 -4.94
CA ARG A 58 -16.19 -0.34 -4.26
C ARG A 58 -14.99 0.52 -3.83
N TRP A 59 -13.82 0.28 -4.40
CA TRP A 59 -12.70 1.23 -4.24
C TRP A 59 -12.92 2.45 -5.11
N ILE A 60 -12.69 3.63 -4.54
CA ILE A 60 -12.76 4.89 -5.31
C ILE A 60 -11.34 5.28 -5.71
N PHE A 61 -11.11 5.37 -7.01
CA PHE A 61 -9.81 5.72 -7.58
C PHE A 61 -9.73 7.21 -7.91
N LYS A 62 -8.64 7.87 -7.49
CA LYS A 62 -8.24 9.19 -8.00
C LYS A 62 -6.91 9.07 -8.73
N ASP A 63 -6.85 9.62 -9.94
CA ASP A 63 -5.62 9.62 -10.71
C ASP A 63 -4.53 10.55 -10.12
N SER A 64 -3.30 10.43 -10.63
CA SER A 64 -2.17 11.26 -10.19
C SER A 64 -2.42 12.76 -10.30
N ARG A 65 -3.17 13.24 -11.30
CA ARG A 65 -3.42 14.68 -11.49
C ARG A 65 -4.40 15.19 -10.45
N ALA A 66 -5.47 14.44 -10.18
CA ALA A 66 -6.46 14.75 -9.18
C ALA A 66 -5.83 14.82 -7.78
N ILE A 67 -5.08 13.78 -7.37
CA ILE A 67 -4.45 13.76 -6.05
C ILE A 67 -3.36 14.83 -5.91
N LYS A 68 -2.59 15.10 -6.98
CA LYS A 68 -1.58 16.17 -6.95
C LYS A 68 -2.20 17.56 -6.82
N LYS A 69 -3.29 17.81 -7.54
CA LYS A 69 -4.06 19.06 -7.40
C LYS A 69 -4.61 19.20 -5.98
N GLU A 70 -5.19 18.13 -5.44
CA GLU A 70 -5.76 18.09 -4.10
C GLU A 70 -4.71 18.32 -3.00
N MET A 71 -3.52 17.72 -3.15
CA MET A 71 -2.44 17.80 -2.16
C MET A 71 -1.47 18.96 -2.40
N HIS A 72 -1.72 19.80 -3.41
CA HIS A 72 -0.83 20.87 -3.87
C HIS A 72 0.60 20.39 -4.14
N LEU A 73 0.70 19.29 -4.90
CA LEU A 73 1.94 18.67 -5.33
C LEU A 73 2.34 19.16 -6.72
N ASN A 74 3.64 19.15 -6.98
CA ASN A 74 4.21 19.49 -8.27
C ASN A 74 3.95 18.39 -9.30
N ARG A 75 3.99 18.76 -10.59
CA ARG A 75 3.86 17.79 -11.68
C ARG A 75 4.89 16.65 -11.60
N GLY A 76 6.11 16.98 -11.16
CA GLY A 76 7.25 16.04 -11.05
C GLY A 76 7.23 15.11 -9.85
N ASP A 77 6.28 15.28 -8.92
CA ASP A 77 6.12 14.40 -7.77
C ASP A 77 5.71 12.98 -8.21
N GLN A 78 6.07 11.96 -7.45
CA GLN A 78 6.06 10.56 -7.87
C GLN A 78 4.72 9.84 -7.61
N ILE A 79 3.79 10.43 -6.85
CA ILE A 79 2.50 9.78 -6.53
C ILE A 79 1.72 9.43 -7.81
N HIS A 80 1.27 8.18 -7.90
CA HIS A 80 0.57 7.66 -9.07
C HIS A 80 -0.94 7.79 -8.98
N GLY A 81 -1.49 7.94 -7.77
CA GLY A 81 -2.90 8.17 -7.52
C GLY A 81 -3.24 7.95 -6.05
N SER A 82 -4.53 7.96 -5.75
CA SER A 82 -5.07 7.47 -4.48
C SER A 82 -6.19 6.46 -4.67
N LEU A 83 -6.36 5.61 -3.67
CA LEU A 83 -7.41 4.61 -3.55
C LEU A 83 -8.13 4.83 -2.22
N THR A 84 -9.43 5.08 -2.26
CA THR A 84 -10.26 5.15 -1.04
C THR A 84 -10.94 3.81 -0.84
N SER A 85 -10.72 3.19 0.32
CA SER A 85 -11.36 1.93 0.68
C SER A 85 -12.87 2.10 0.81
N PRO A 86 -13.65 1.01 0.75
CA PRO A 86 -15.09 1.07 1.02
C PRO A 86 -15.43 1.59 2.42
N GLU A 87 -14.48 1.49 3.37
CA GLU A 87 -14.59 2.04 4.72
C GLU A 87 -14.21 3.54 4.80
N GLY A 88 -13.92 4.19 3.66
CA GLY A 88 -13.61 5.62 3.57
C GLY A 88 -12.15 5.98 3.84
N LYS A 89 -11.26 5.00 4.01
CA LYS A 89 -9.84 5.25 4.28
C LYS A 89 -9.08 5.47 2.97
N GLU A 90 -8.49 6.65 2.81
CA GLU A 90 -7.74 7.02 1.61
C GLU A 90 -6.26 6.62 1.71
N TYR A 91 -5.78 5.95 0.66
CA TYR A 91 -4.40 5.49 0.50
C TYR A 91 -3.77 6.17 -0.72
N GLY A 92 -2.66 6.88 -0.54
CA GLY A 92 -1.79 7.21 -1.65
C GLY A 92 -1.12 5.95 -2.18
N PHE A 93 -0.93 5.81 -3.49
CA PHE A 93 -0.22 4.63 -3.96
C PHE A 93 0.85 4.91 -5.01
N TYR A 94 1.83 4.01 -5.02
CA TYR A 94 2.97 3.99 -5.93
C TYR A 94 3.08 2.62 -6.58
N VAL A 95 3.66 2.58 -7.77
CA VAL A 95 4.00 1.34 -8.48
C VAL A 95 5.49 1.36 -8.72
N LEU A 96 6.21 0.39 -8.17
CA LEU A 96 7.65 0.20 -8.38
C LEU A 96 7.84 -0.84 -9.48
N GLU A 97 8.54 -0.47 -10.55
CA GLU A 97 8.99 -1.40 -11.59
C GLU A 97 10.16 -2.24 -11.07
N SER A 98 10.39 -3.43 -11.64
CA SER A 98 11.38 -4.40 -11.14
C SER A 98 12.81 -3.86 -10.96
N ALA A 99 13.18 -2.86 -11.75
CA ALA A 99 14.48 -2.18 -11.70
C ALA A 99 14.34 -0.69 -11.32
N THR A 100 13.53 -0.39 -10.29
CA THR A 100 13.40 0.98 -9.81
C THR A 100 14.74 1.49 -9.30
N THR A 101 15.23 2.59 -9.87
CA THR A 101 16.51 3.19 -9.48
C THR A 101 16.46 3.66 -8.03
N GLU A 102 17.61 3.59 -7.34
CA GLU A 102 17.73 4.07 -5.96
C GLU A 102 17.31 5.54 -5.82
N ILE A 103 17.62 6.37 -6.81
CA ILE A 103 17.23 7.79 -6.83
C ILE A 103 15.71 7.94 -6.76
N ASN A 104 14.97 7.19 -7.60
CA ASN A 104 13.51 7.27 -7.62
C ASN A 104 12.90 6.70 -6.34
N MET A 105 13.43 5.59 -5.85
CA MET A 105 13.00 5.00 -4.58
C MET A 105 13.17 5.96 -3.41
N ARG A 106 14.34 6.63 -3.32
CA ARG A 106 14.60 7.63 -2.28
C ARG A 106 13.67 8.83 -2.39
N LYS A 107 13.33 9.29 -3.61
CA LYS A 107 12.33 10.35 -3.84
C LYS A 107 10.95 9.92 -3.35
N THR A 108 10.49 8.72 -3.70
CA THR A 108 9.22 8.16 -3.22
C THR A 108 9.14 8.12 -1.69
N ILE A 109 10.19 7.61 -1.03
CA ILE A 109 10.22 7.54 0.45
C ILE A 109 10.17 8.95 1.07
N ARG A 110 10.88 9.94 0.50
CA ARG A 110 10.82 11.34 0.98
C ARG A 110 9.44 11.93 0.80
N GLU A 111 8.80 11.66 -0.33
CA GLU A 111 7.46 12.14 -0.63
C GLU A 111 6.43 11.55 0.35
N ILE A 112 6.51 10.24 0.66
CA ILE A 112 5.67 9.59 1.67
C ILE A 112 5.87 10.23 3.05
N ALA A 113 7.13 10.43 3.46
CA ALA A 113 7.45 11.07 4.73
C ALA A 113 6.87 12.50 4.81
N TYR A 114 7.00 13.28 3.73
CA TYR A 114 6.46 14.63 3.65
C TYR A 114 4.93 14.67 3.70
N LEU A 115 4.26 13.79 2.93
CA LEU A 115 2.81 13.76 2.83
C LEU A 115 2.14 13.22 4.09
N SER A 116 2.73 12.22 4.73
CA SER A 116 2.21 11.63 5.97
C SER A 116 2.34 12.56 7.17
N ASN A 117 3.43 13.33 7.28
CA ASN A 117 3.71 14.15 8.46
C ASN A 117 3.26 15.60 8.33
N ARG A 118 2.40 15.93 7.36
CA ARG A 118 1.83 17.28 7.23
C ARG A 118 0.85 17.56 8.37
N VAL A 119 1.27 18.36 9.34
CA VAL A 119 0.49 18.72 10.55
C VAL A 119 -0.55 19.82 10.30
N ASN A 120 -0.30 20.74 9.34
CA ASN A 120 -1.04 22.02 9.25
C ASN A 120 -1.96 22.16 8.02
N ARG A 121 -2.52 21.09 7.47
CA ARG A 121 -3.49 21.18 6.36
C ARG A 121 -4.70 20.31 6.63
N SER A 122 -5.87 20.79 6.22
CA SER A 122 -7.16 20.08 6.29
C SER A 122 -7.19 18.75 5.52
N LYS A 123 -6.15 18.46 4.71
CA LYS A 123 -5.96 17.23 3.97
C LYS A 123 -4.55 16.69 4.19
N THR A 124 -4.45 15.60 4.96
CA THR A 124 -3.20 14.86 5.19
C THR A 124 -3.40 13.43 4.71
N LEU A 125 -2.51 12.98 3.82
CA LEU A 125 -2.53 11.61 3.30
C LEU A 125 -1.64 10.74 4.19
N ARG A 126 -2.25 9.98 5.10
CA ARG A 126 -1.54 9.23 6.14
C ARG A 126 -1.21 7.80 5.76
N HIS A 127 -1.98 7.23 4.84
CA HIS A 127 -1.89 5.82 4.46
C HIS A 127 -1.35 5.69 3.05
N PHE A 128 -0.48 4.69 2.85
CA PHE A 128 0.14 4.43 1.55
C PHE A 128 0.17 2.95 1.22
N ILE A 129 0.06 2.65 -0.08
CA ILE A 129 0.26 1.31 -0.65
C ILE A 129 1.32 1.40 -1.74
N ILE A 130 2.35 0.57 -1.64
CA ILE A 130 3.42 0.46 -2.63
C ILE A 130 3.28 -0.88 -3.32
N PHE A 131 2.89 -0.86 -4.58
CA PHE A 131 2.83 -2.06 -5.42
C PHE A 131 4.19 -2.29 -6.06
N ALA A 132 4.88 -3.37 -5.69
CA ALA A 132 6.16 -3.73 -6.27
C ALA A 132 6.02 -4.80 -7.37
N LYS A 133 6.64 -4.56 -8.52
CA LYS A 133 6.85 -5.59 -9.53
C LYS A 133 8.06 -6.42 -9.17
N GLY A 134 7.79 -7.55 -8.53
CA GLY A 134 8.83 -8.49 -8.14
C GLY A 134 9.43 -8.21 -6.76
N GLN A 135 10.07 -9.25 -6.24
CA GLN A 135 10.54 -9.33 -4.86
C GLN A 135 11.70 -8.38 -4.56
N GLU A 136 12.57 -8.16 -5.54
CA GLU A 136 13.76 -7.31 -5.41
C GLU A 136 13.36 -5.85 -5.12
N SER A 137 12.44 -5.28 -5.89
CA SER A 137 11.97 -3.90 -5.71
C SER A 137 11.29 -3.69 -4.36
N MET A 138 10.55 -4.69 -3.88
CA MET A 138 9.94 -4.65 -2.55
C MET A 138 10.99 -4.66 -1.45
N THR A 139 11.94 -5.61 -1.53
CA THR A 139 13.03 -5.74 -0.56
C THR A 139 13.85 -4.45 -0.51
N HIS A 140 14.25 -3.95 -1.68
CA HIS A 140 15.03 -2.73 -1.80
C HIS A 140 14.28 -1.50 -1.25
N PHE A 141 12.97 -1.39 -1.49
CA PHE A 141 12.17 -0.31 -0.89
C PHE A 141 12.19 -0.34 0.63
N ILE A 142 12.01 -1.53 1.22
CA ILE A 142 11.95 -1.70 2.68
C ILE A 142 13.31 -1.46 3.33
N GLU A 143 14.39 -1.95 2.72
CA GLU A 143 15.75 -1.65 3.15
C GLU A 143 16.01 -0.13 3.15
N LYS A 144 15.68 0.56 2.05
CA LYS A 144 15.88 2.01 1.94
C LYS A 144 14.92 2.83 2.82
N ALA A 145 13.74 2.31 3.13
CA ALA A 145 12.80 2.94 4.04
C ALA A 145 13.28 2.86 5.50
N ASN A 146 14.04 1.82 5.86
CA ASN A 146 14.58 1.60 7.20
C ASN A 146 16.03 2.09 7.37
N GLU A 147 16.67 2.60 6.32
CA GLU A 147 18.03 3.15 6.35
C GLU A 147 18.05 4.57 6.95
N GLU A 148 18.95 4.80 7.92
CA GLU A 148 19.33 6.15 8.37
C GLU A 148 20.53 6.63 7.57
N GLN A 149 20.54 7.91 7.21
CA GLN A 149 21.70 8.52 6.56
C GLN A 149 22.38 9.47 7.53
N PHE A 150 23.70 9.37 7.60
CA PHE A 150 24.55 10.17 8.47
C PHE A 150 25.44 11.08 7.64
N ASP A 151 25.73 12.28 8.16
CA ASP A 151 26.74 13.16 7.58
C ASP A 151 28.16 12.73 7.94
N HIS A 152 29.14 13.50 7.46
CA HIS A 152 30.55 13.31 7.76
C HIS A 152 30.90 13.47 9.25
N ARG A 153 29.97 13.97 10.08
CA ARG A 153 30.11 14.16 11.53
C ARG A 153 29.37 13.08 12.33
N GLY A 154 28.68 12.16 11.65
CA GLY A 154 27.86 11.14 12.30
C GLY A 154 26.47 11.62 12.72
N GLU A 155 26.05 12.83 12.29
CA GLU A 155 24.73 13.35 12.56
C GLU A 155 23.71 12.82 11.55
N ILE A 156 22.49 12.54 12.01
CA ILE A 156 21.43 12.01 11.13
C ILE A 156 20.99 13.10 10.15
N ILE A 157 21.33 12.94 8.87
CA ILE A 157 20.79 13.76 7.76
C ILE A 157 19.36 13.35 7.44
N ARG A 158 19.07 12.05 7.57
CA ARG A 158 17.78 11.49 7.19
C ARG A 158 17.36 10.37 8.12
N GLU A 159 16.22 10.56 8.75
CA GLU A 159 15.57 9.53 9.55
C GLU A 159 14.94 8.44 8.68
N ARG A 160 14.76 7.28 9.29
CA ARG A 160 13.94 6.18 8.77
C ARG A 160 12.54 6.69 8.46
N LEU A 161 11.87 6.05 7.51
CA LEU A 161 10.48 6.35 7.21
C LEU A 161 9.60 6.08 8.44
N ARG A 162 9.08 7.15 9.04
CA ARG A 162 8.12 7.13 10.15
C ARG A 162 6.83 7.79 9.69
N PRO A 163 5.94 7.03 9.03
CA PRO A 163 4.67 7.56 8.55
C PRO A 163 3.72 7.75 9.73
N SER A 164 2.88 8.78 9.69
CA SER A 164 1.79 8.97 10.65
C SER A 164 0.63 7.96 10.52
N GLY A 165 0.68 7.10 9.50
CA GLY A 165 -0.28 6.03 9.26
C GLY A 165 0.39 4.74 8.77
N THR A 166 -0.32 4.01 7.92
CA THR A 166 0.07 2.66 7.46
C THR A 166 0.80 2.75 6.14
N VAL A 167 1.88 1.99 5.95
CA VAL A 167 2.63 1.94 4.68
C VAL A 167 2.77 0.48 4.28
N GLY A 168 1.82 0.01 3.48
CA GLY A 168 1.80 -1.36 2.95
C GLY A 168 2.69 -1.49 1.73
N VAL A 169 3.57 -2.50 1.69
CA VAL A 169 4.40 -2.82 0.52
C VAL A 169 4.05 -4.22 0.05
N LEU A 170 3.49 -4.33 -1.15
CA LEU A 170 2.86 -5.55 -1.65
C LEU A 170 3.35 -5.89 -3.07
N PRO A 171 3.56 -7.17 -3.41
CA PRO A 171 3.70 -7.57 -4.81
C PRO A 171 2.46 -7.16 -5.61
N LEU A 172 2.62 -6.58 -6.79
CA LEU A 172 1.52 -5.96 -7.55
C LEU A 172 0.29 -6.85 -7.71
N ASN A 173 0.46 -8.08 -8.20
CA ASN A 173 -0.65 -9.01 -8.42
C ASN A 173 -1.32 -9.42 -7.10
N TYR A 174 -0.52 -9.63 -6.05
CA TYR A 174 -1.03 -9.95 -4.72
C TYR A 174 -1.82 -8.78 -4.14
N GLY A 175 -1.26 -7.58 -4.20
CA GLY A 175 -1.91 -6.37 -3.72
C GLY A 175 -3.26 -6.13 -4.39
N ILE A 176 -3.36 -6.29 -5.72
CA ILE A 176 -4.65 -6.21 -6.41
C ILE A 176 -5.63 -7.24 -5.84
N ALA A 177 -5.24 -8.52 -5.75
CA ALA A 177 -6.11 -9.56 -5.20
C ALA A 177 -6.53 -9.29 -3.74
N TYR A 178 -5.61 -8.80 -2.92
CA TYR A 178 -5.85 -8.40 -1.53
C TYR A 178 -6.89 -7.28 -1.44
N LEU A 179 -6.79 -6.24 -2.28
CA LEU A 179 -7.77 -5.15 -2.31
C LEU A 179 -9.15 -5.60 -2.82
N GLN A 180 -9.22 -6.61 -3.69
CA GLN A 180 -10.51 -7.22 -4.11
C GLN A 180 -11.15 -8.05 -2.99
N SER A 181 -10.37 -8.47 -2.01
CA SER A 181 -10.81 -9.32 -0.91
C SER A 181 -11.41 -8.52 0.24
N LYS A 182 -12.34 -9.14 0.96
CA LYS A 182 -12.86 -8.63 2.23
C LYS A 182 -11.77 -8.61 3.33
N LEU A 183 -10.64 -9.29 3.16
CA LEU A 183 -9.52 -9.25 4.14
C LEU A 183 -8.82 -7.89 4.22
N SER A 184 -9.08 -7.00 3.26
CA SER A 184 -8.66 -5.60 3.34
C SER A 184 -9.56 -4.75 4.25
N ASP A 185 -10.71 -5.28 4.66
CA ASP A 185 -11.63 -4.65 5.63
C ASP A 185 -11.28 -5.12 7.04
N LYS A 186 -11.04 -4.17 7.95
CA LYS A 186 -10.61 -4.48 9.32
C LYS A 186 -11.64 -5.34 10.05
N ASN A 187 -12.90 -4.97 9.91
CA ASN A 187 -14.03 -5.66 10.57
C ASN A 187 -14.17 -7.10 10.07
N TYR A 188 -13.93 -7.33 8.78
CA TYR A 188 -14.02 -8.68 8.22
C TYR A 188 -12.83 -9.52 8.66
N PHE A 189 -11.61 -8.97 8.68
CA PHE A 189 -10.44 -9.70 9.17
C PHE A 189 -10.67 -10.24 10.60
N GLU A 190 -11.23 -9.43 11.50
CA GLU A 190 -11.61 -9.86 12.85
C GLU A 190 -12.65 -10.99 12.83
N SER A 191 -13.61 -10.94 11.90
CA SER A 191 -14.66 -11.95 11.79
C SER A 191 -14.12 -13.34 11.43
N VAL A 192 -12.97 -13.42 10.74
CA VAL A 192 -12.33 -14.70 10.38
C VAL A 192 -11.98 -15.53 11.61
N PHE A 193 -11.67 -14.88 12.74
CA PHE A 193 -11.34 -15.59 13.98
C PHE A 193 -12.57 -16.00 14.80
N LYS A 194 -13.75 -15.43 14.51
CA LYS A 194 -14.99 -15.69 15.25
C LYS A 194 -15.76 -16.92 14.74
N VAL A 195 -15.26 -17.57 13.69
CA VAL A 195 -15.89 -18.76 13.10
C VAL A 195 -15.61 -20.00 13.95
N ALA A 196 -16.61 -20.88 14.11
CA ALA A 196 -16.46 -22.16 14.79
C ALA A 196 -15.33 -23.00 14.14
N GLY A 197 -14.39 -23.48 14.97
CA GLY A 197 -13.21 -24.21 14.50
C GLY A 197 -12.00 -23.32 14.14
N SER A 198 -12.10 -22.00 14.33
CA SER A 198 -10.93 -21.12 14.26
C SER A 198 -9.88 -21.55 15.29
N PRO A 199 -8.59 -21.63 14.91
CA PRO A 199 -7.51 -21.90 15.86
C PRO A 199 -7.29 -20.75 16.86
N ILE A 200 -7.90 -19.60 16.60
CA ILE A 200 -7.90 -18.42 17.46
C ILE A 200 -9.37 -18.17 17.85
N PRO A 201 -9.90 -18.84 18.88
CA PRO A 201 -11.33 -18.82 19.21
C PRO A 201 -11.79 -17.51 19.89
N TRP A 202 -10.85 -16.69 20.35
CA TRP A 202 -11.12 -15.45 21.06
C TRP A 202 -10.16 -14.35 20.61
N VAL A 203 -10.71 -13.17 20.33
CA VAL A 203 -9.97 -11.96 19.95
C VAL A 203 -10.55 -10.79 20.71
N ALA A 204 -9.70 -9.95 21.28
CA ALA A 204 -10.05 -8.69 21.91
C ALA A 204 -9.07 -7.58 21.50
N PRO A 205 -9.45 -6.30 21.66
CA PRO A 205 -8.52 -5.19 21.50
C PRO A 205 -7.30 -5.36 22.42
N SER A 206 -6.13 -5.05 21.88
CA SER A 206 -4.86 -5.06 22.61
C SER A 206 -4.70 -3.82 23.50
N ASP A 207 -3.97 -3.98 24.60
CA ASP A 207 -3.45 -2.94 25.48
C ASP A 207 -2.11 -2.36 24.99
N GLU A 208 -1.41 -3.05 24.08
CA GLU A 208 -0.14 -2.59 23.51
C GLU A 208 -0.38 -1.67 22.30
N MET A 209 0.24 -0.48 22.31
CA MET A 209 0.03 0.59 21.32
C MET A 209 0.22 0.17 19.87
N HIS A 210 1.06 -0.84 19.63
CA HIS A 210 1.45 -1.24 18.27
C HIS A 210 0.79 -2.52 17.76
N PHE A 211 0.03 -3.22 18.59
CA PHE A 211 -0.68 -4.44 18.18
C PHE A 211 -2.17 -4.18 18.28
N GLU A 212 -2.94 -4.53 17.24
CA GLU A 212 -4.38 -4.24 17.24
C GLU A 212 -5.16 -5.20 18.14
N PHE A 213 -4.70 -6.46 18.20
CA PHE A 213 -5.44 -7.55 18.80
C PHE A 213 -4.59 -8.36 19.77
N LYS A 214 -5.24 -8.78 20.87
CA LYS A 214 -4.81 -9.89 21.69
C LYS A 214 -5.78 -11.05 21.53
N ALA A 215 -5.27 -12.26 21.65
CA ALA A 215 -6.04 -13.47 21.45
C ALA A 215 -5.58 -14.59 22.36
N ARG A 216 -6.35 -15.70 22.39
CA ARG A 216 -5.95 -16.95 23.04
C ARG A 216 -5.58 -17.96 21.96
N TYR A 217 -4.38 -18.49 22.02
CA TYR A 217 -3.85 -19.46 21.05
C TYR A 217 -3.02 -20.51 21.78
N LYS A 218 -3.35 -21.79 21.60
CA LYS A 218 -2.73 -22.92 22.33
C LYS A 218 -2.67 -22.68 23.85
N ASP A 219 -3.82 -22.30 24.42
CA ASP A 219 -4.01 -21.95 25.84
C ASP A 219 -3.23 -20.74 26.38
N GLU A 220 -2.42 -20.08 25.56
CA GLU A 220 -1.66 -18.87 25.93
C GLU A 220 -2.30 -17.59 25.39
N GLU A 221 -2.08 -16.47 26.09
CA GLU A 221 -2.46 -15.14 25.61
C GLU A 221 -1.35 -14.60 24.69
N VAL A 222 -1.72 -14.23 23.47
CA VAL A 222 -0.81 -13.80 22.39
C VAL A 222 -1.25 -12.47 21.79
N TYR A 223 -0.33 -11.75 21.16
CA TYR A 223 -0.70 -10.68 20.24
C TYR A 223 -0.85 -11.24 18.83
N VAL A 224 -1.91 -10.84 18.12
CA VAL A 224 -2.16 -11.24 16.73
C VAL A 224 -1.85 -10.05 15.83
N VAL A 225 -0.98 -10.27 14.84
CA VAL A 225 -0.58 -9.21 13.91
C VAL A 225 -0.92 -9.62 12.48
N ASN A 226 -1.74 -8.80 11.82
CA ASN A 226 -2.05 -8.96 10.41
C ASN A 226 -0.90 -8.40 9.55
N LEU A 227 -0.18 -9.27 8.85
CA LEU A 227 0.85 -8.89 7.87
C LEU A 227 0.38 -9.09 6.42
N LEU A 228 -0.90 -9.38 6.18
CA LEU A 228 -1.44 -9.55 4.83
C LEU A 228 -1.38 -8.25 4.00
N ASP A 229 -1.37 -7.10 4.66
CA ASP A 229 -1.26 -5.78 4.02
C ASP A 229 0.19 -5.31 3.82
N GLY A 230 1.17 -6.10 4.28
CA GLY A 230 2.60 -5.78 4.17
C GLY A 230 2.99 -4.47 4.85
N ASP A 231 2.28 -4.07 5.90
CA ASP A 231 2.52 -2.80 6.58
C ASP A 231 3.87 -2.78 7.30
N ILE A 232 4.81 -1.96 6.83
CA ILE A 232 6.15 -1.84 7.39
C ILE A 232 6.13 -1.30 8.82
N SER A 233 5.10 -0.51 9.18
CA SER A 233 4.96 0.01 10.54
C SER A 233 4.74 -1.12 11.55
N LYS A 234 3.98 -2.16 11.16
CA LYS A 234 3.78 -3.37 11.97
C LYS A 234 5.05 -4.20 12.07
N ILE A 235 5.80 -4.33 10.98
CA ILE A 235 7.11 -5.01 10.98
C ILE A 235 8.07 -4.35 11.96
N ASN A 236 8.17 -3.01 11.91
CA ASN A 236 9.02 -2.24 12.81
C ASN A 236 8.57 -2.36 14.27
N ALA A 237 7.26 -2.34 14.53
CA ALA A 237 6.70 -2.58 15.85
C ALA A 237 7.04 -3.97 16.41
N ILE A 238 6.94 -5.01 15.58
CA ILE A 238 7.34 -6.37 15.95
C ILE A 238 8.82 -6.40 16.34
N GLN A 239 9.69 -5.83 15.52
CA GLN A 239 11.13 -5.79 15.79
C GLN A 239 11.45 -5.06 17.10
N PHE A 240 10.81 -3.90 17.32
CA PHE A 240 10.94 -3.13 18.55
C PHE A 240 10.51 -3.96 19.77
N TYR A 241 9.30 -4.53 19.74
CA TYR A 241 8.77 -5.35 20.83
C TYR A 241 9.68 -6.55 21.17
N LEU A 242 10.22 -7.23 20.15
CA LEU A 242 11.11 -8.37 20.36
C LEU A 242 12.48 -7.95 20.92
N SER A 243 13.00 -6.80 20.50
CA SER A 243 14.26 -6.25 21.04
C SER A 243 14.12 -5.80 22.50
N ASP A 244 12.94 -5.30 22.87
CA ASP A 244 12.65 -4.81 24.21
C ASP A 244 12.32 -5.93 25.22
N SER A 245 12.19 -7.17 24.75
CA SER A 245 11.71 -8.29 25.56
C SER A 245 12.57 -8.60 26.80
N ASN A 246 13.88 -8.37 26.73
CA ASN A 246 14.79 -8.50 27.87
C ASN A 246 14.52 -7.44 28.94
N ARG A 247 14.29 -6.18 28.53
CA ARG A 247 13.95 -5.09 29.45
C ARG A 247 12.65 -5.40 30.16
N ARG A 248 11.61 -5.76 29.41
CA ARG A 248 10.27 -6.13 29.94
C ARG A 248 10.35 -7.23 30.98
N THR A 249 11.11 -8.28 30.70
CA THR A 249 11.30 -9.40 31.63
C THR A 249 11.96 -8.95 32.94
N ARG A 250 12.97 -8.06 32.87
CA ARG A 250 13.65 -7.51 34.07
C ARG A 250 12.72 -6.68 34.96
N PHE A 251 11.74 -5.99 34.37
CA PHE A 251 10.76 -5.18 35.11
C PHE A 251 9.48 -5.96 35.48
N GLY A 252 9.45 -7.29 35.28
CA GLY A 252 8.28 -8.11 35.59
C GLY A 252 7.11 -7.91 34.64
N GLU A 253 7.30 -7.21 33.51
CA GLU A 253 6.26 -7.05 32.49
C GLU A 253 6.02 -8.38 31.76
N LYS A 254 4.75 -8.78 31.64
CA LYS A 254 4.37 -10.02 30.97
C LYS A 254 4.62 -9.91 29.47
N SER A 255 5.69 -10.55 28.99
CA SER A 255 5.97 -10.65 27.56
C SER A 255 5.14 -11.77 26.92
N ARG A 256 4.22 -11.40 26.04
CA ARG A 256 3.37 -12.31 25.26
C ARG A 256 4.06 -12.77 23.98
N LYS A 257 3.69 -13.95 23.46
CA LYS A 257 4.10 -14.40 22.12
C LYS A 257 3.33 -13.61 21.04
N LEU A 258 3.87 -13.62 19.82
CA LEU A 258 3.27 -13.02 18.64
C LEU A 258 2.77 -14.13 17.70
N VAL A 259 1.54 -14.03 17.23
CA VAL A 259 1.01 -14.83 16.12
C VAL A 259 0.94 -13.92 14.90
N LEU A 260 1.77 -14.20 13.90
CA LEU A 260 1.90 -13.39 12.69
C LEU A 260 1.13 -14.03 11.55
N ILE A 261 0.14 -13.32 11.03
CA ILE A 261 -0.72 -13.79 9.94
C ILE A 261 -0.17 -13.27 8.63
N THR A 262 0.29 -14.17 7.77
CA THR A 262 0.96 -13.85 6.51
C THR A 262 0.38 -14.67 5.37
N ASP A 263 0.40 -14.16 4.14
CA ASP A 263 0.12 -14.97 2.95
C ASP A 263 1.30 -15.92 2.70
N GLU A 264 1.03 -17.14 2.23
CA GLU A 264 2.05 -18.16 1.92
C GLU A 264 3.13 -17.62 0.96
N ARG A 265 2.76 -16.78 -0.02
CA ARG A 265 3.71 -16.18 -0.97
C ARG A 265 4.61 -15.11 -0.34
N MET A 266 4.19 -14.57 0.80
CA MET A 266 4.87 -13.50 1.54
C MET A 266 5.57 -14.03 2.78
N GLU A 267 5.40 -15.30 3.13
CA GLU A 267 5.95 -15.89 4.35
C GLU A 267 7.48 -15.84 4.35
N ASP A 268 8.15 -16.33 3.30
CA ASP A 268 9.61 -16.28 3.18
C ASP A 268 10.15 -14.85 3.31
N PHE A 269 9.42 -13.90 2.73
CA PHE A 269 9.76 -12.49 2.81
C PHE A 269 9.68 -11.96 4.26
N HIS A 270 8.52 -12.12 4.90
CA HIS A 270 8.32 -11.67 6.26
C HIS A 270 9.28 -12.36 7.22
N MET A 271 9.53 -13.66 7.04
CA MET A 271 10.50 -14.43 7.82
C MET A 271 11.92 -13.91 7.65
N LYS A 272 12.31 -13.50 6.44
CA LYS A 272 13.63 -12.88 6.19
C LYS A 272 13.76 -11.52 6.90
N VAL A 273 12.71 -10.70 6.89
CA VAL A 273 12.75 -9.33 7.47
C VAL A 273 12.60 -9.33 8.99
N ILE A 274 11.72 -10.17 9.54
CA ILE A 274 11.43 -10.23 10.99
C ILE A 274 12.40 -11.19 11.71
N GLY A 275 12.84 -12.23 11.01
CA GLY A 275 13.66 -13.32 11.55
C GLY A 275 12.83 -14.41 12.24
N LYS A 276 13.43 -15.60 12.39
CA LYS A 276 12.85 -16.68 13.20
C LYS A 276 13.20 -16.43 14.67
N ARG A 277 12.20 -16.27 15.54
CA ARG A 277 12.40 -16.14 16.99
C ARG A 277 11.43 -17.05 17.75
N PRO A 278 11.82 -17.61 18.92
CA PRO A 278 10.95 -18.51 19.70
C PRO A 278 9.62 -17.89 20.16
N LYS A 279 9.55 -16.56 20.22
CA LYS A 279 8.33 -15.82 20.60
C LYS A 279 7.39 -15.53 19.43
N ILE A 280 7.72 -16.00 18.22
CA ILE A 280 6.90 -15.83 17.02
C ILE A 280 6.34 -17.18 16.61
N GLU A 281 5.02 -17.24 16.45
CA GLU A 281 4.32 -18.28 15.70
C GLU A 281 3.88 -17.70 14.35
N TRP A 282 4.19 -18.41 13.26
CA TRP A 282 3.74 -18.04 11.92
C TRP A 282 2.43 -18.75 11.62
N PHE A 283 1.44 -17.99 11.16
CA PHE A 283 0.14 -18.51 10.74
C PHE A 283 -0.04 -18.21 9.24
N PRO A 284 0.37 -19.15 8.35
CA PRO A 284 0.23 -18.97 6.92
C PRO A 284 -1.26 -18.98 6.54
N PHE A 285 -1.65 -17.98 5.79
CA PHE A 285 -2.99 -17.80 5.25
C PHE A 285 -2.94 -18.13 3.77
N SER A 286 -3.61 -19.22 3.37
CA SER A 286 -3.59 -19.66 1.97
C SER A 286 -4.21 -18.62 1.04
N CYS A 287 -3.55 -18.37 -0.09
CA CYS A 287 -4.02 -17.47 -1.14
C CYS A 287 -5.41 -17.85 -1.67
N SER A 288 -5.71 -19.15 -1.68
CA SER A 288 -7.03 -19.67 -2.07
C SER A 288 -8.15 -19.12 -1.19
N LYS A 289 -7.86 -18.78 0.08
CA LYS A 289 -8.81 -18.15 0.99
C LYS A 289 -8.95 -16.65 0.71
N VAL A 290 -7.88 -15.97 0.29
CA VAL A 290 -7.95 -14.57 -0.18
C VAL A 290 -8.88 -14.49 -1.39
N ASP A 291 -8.69 -15.37 -2.38
CA ASP A 291 -9.52 -15.41 -3.59
C ASP A 291 -10.98 -15.81 -3.30
N LYS A 292 -11.22 -16.70 -2.35
CA LYS A 292 -12.57 -17.07 -1.90
C LYS A 292 -13.26 -15.98 -1.07
N SER A 293 -12.50 -15.05 -0.52
CA SER A 293 -13.01 -13.93 0.28
C SER A 293 -13.28 -12.66 -0.54
N LYS A 294 -13.34 -12.77 -1.87
CA LYS A 294 -13.66 -11.63 -2.75
C LYS A 294 -14.94 -10.94 -2.31
N ARG A 295 -14.93 -9.61 -2.34
CA ARG A 295 -16.15 -8.82 -2.17
C ARG A 295 -17.11 -9.17 -3.31
N GLU A 296 -18.40 -9.23 -2.99
CA GLU A 296 -19.42 -9.36 -4.03
C GLU A 296 -19.36 -8.12 -4.91
N MET A 297 -19.31 -8.32 -6.22
CA MET A 297 -19.47 -7.21 -7.15
C MET A 297 -20.91 -6.70 -6.98
N PRO A 298 -21.11 -5.40 -6.75
CA PRO A 298 -22.45 -4.85 -6.78
C PRO A 298 -23.04 -5.14 -8.17
N ASP A 299 -24.33 -5.48 -8.19
CA ASP A 299 -25.03 -5.76 -9.42
C ASP A 299 -24.92 -4.53 -10.34
N LEU A 300 -24.25 -4.68 -11.49
CA LEU A 300 -23.91 -3.56 -12.39
C LEU A 300 -25.15 -2.90 -13.01
N ASN A 301 -26.34 -3.45 -12.75
CA ASN A 301 -27.64 -2.91 -13.12
C ASN A 301 -28.18 -1.86 -12.13
N MET A 302 -27.50 -1.59 -11.00
CA MET A 302 -27.85 -0.46 -10.16
C MET A 302 -27.29 0.82 -10.79
N GLU A 303 -28.18 1.75 -11.15
CA GLU A 303 -27.81 3.07 -11.68
C GLU A 303 -26.73 3.73 -10.80
N PRO A 304 -25.71 4.35 -11.39
CA PRO A 304 -24.69 5.03 -10.61
C PRO A 304 -25.35 6.11 -9.78
N ALA A 305 -25.25 6.00 -8.45
CA ALA A 305 -25.58 7.08 -7.54
C ALA A 305 -24.71 8.28 -7.92
N LEU A 306 -25.33 9.26 -8.58
CA LEU A 306 -24.70 10.52 -8.92
C LEU A 306 -24.30 11.21 -7.61
N VAL A 307 -22.99 11.35 -7.41
CA VAL A 307 -22.37 12.18 -6.35
C VAL A 307 -21.90 13.47 -6.99
#